data_AF-A0A1H2Y6Q6-F1
#
_entry.id   AF-A0A1H2Y6Q6-F1
#
_cell.length_a   1.000
_cell.length_b   1.000
_cell.length_c   1.000
_cell.angle_alpha   90.00
_cell.angle_beta   90.00
_cell.angle_gamma   90.00
#
_symmetry.space_group_name_H-M   'P 1'
#
loop_
_entity.id
_entity.type
_entity.pdbx_description
1 polymer ?
#
loop_
_entity_poly.entity_id
_entity_poly.type
_entity_poly.pdbx_seq_one_letter_code
_entity_poly.pdbx_strand_id
1 'polypeptide(L)' 'MKQGIRLWAIWIFALFTGVYGTAITYQGITTAHHADLIYGIPILFLGIWVTGNIWASARQAWRRQRAARVGAK' A
#
# COMPACT_ATOMS: atom_id res chain seq x y z
N MET A 1 -23.80 9.34 7.09
CA MET A 1 -23.08 8.69 5.97
C MET A 1 -21.58 8.66 6.27
N LYS A 2 -21.05 7.56 6.79
CA LYS A 2 -19.60 7.42 7.02
C LYS A 2 -18.95 6.99 5.69
N GLN A 3 -18.67 7.94 4.81
CA GLN A 3 -18.00 7.73 3.53
C GLN A 3 -16.49 7.49 3.73
N GLY A 4 -16.13 6.48 4.52
CA GLY A 4 -14.77 5.95 4.55
C GLY A 4 -14.64 4.90 3.47
N ILE A 5 -13.67 5.02 2.57
CA ILE A 5 -13.29 3.94 1.66
C ILE A 5 -13.01 2.71 2.53
N ARG A 6 -13.69 1.59 2.22
CA ARG A 6 -13.55 0.37 3.01
C ARG A 6 -12.10 -0.15 2.90
N LEU A 7 -11.51 -0.57 4.01
CA LEU A 7 -10.09 -0.97 4.10
C LEU A 7 -9.66 -2.00 3.03
N TRP A 8 -10.51 -2.98 2.73
CA TRP A 8 -10.25 -3.97 1.66
C TRP A 8 -10.09 -3.34 0.27
N ALA A 9 -10.82 -2.26 -0.05
CA ALA A 9 -10.67 -1.55 -1.32
C ALA A 9 -9.35 -0.80 -1.40
N ILE A 10 -8.89 -0.22 -0.29
CA ILE A 10 -7.56 0.43 -0.20
C ILE A 10 -6.45 -0.64 -0.38
N TRP A 11 -6.65 -1.81 0.20
CA TRP A 11 -5.75 -2.97 0.05
C TRP A 11 -5.65 -3.44 -1.40
N ILE A 12 -6.80 -3.63 -2.07
CA ILE A 12 -6.86 -4.03 -3.47
C ILE A 12 -6.16 -2.98 -4.34
N PHE A 13 -6.43 -1.70 -4.11
CA PHE A 13 -5.78 -0.61 -4.84
C PHE A 13 -4.26 -0.62 -4.65
N ALA A 14 -3.77 -0.79 -3.42
CA ALA A 14 -2.34 -0.90 -3.12
C ALA A 14 -1.69 -2.10 -3.81
N LEU A 15 -2.41 -3.22 -3.89
CA LEU A 15 -1.94 -4.42 -4.57
C LEU A 15 -1.83 -4.19 -6.08
N PHE A 16 -2.85 -3.60 -6.70
CA PHE A 16 -2.85 -3.26 -8.12
C PHE A 16 -1.73 -2.29 -8.47
N THR A 17 -1.55 -1.21 -7.70
CA THR A 17 -0.48 -0.23 -7.96
C THR A 17 0.91 -0.82 -7.73
N GLY A 18 1.08 -1.69 -6.72
CA GLY A 18 2.33 -2.41 -6.51
C GLY A 18 2.68 -3.35 -7.66
N VAL A 19 1.76 -4.23 -8.06
CA VAL A 19 1.98 -5.20 -9.15
C VAL A 19 2.19 -4.49 -10.49
N TYR A 20 1.31 -3.55 -10.83
CA TYR A 20 1.37 -2.82 -12.09
C TYR A 20 2.60 -1.91 -12.18
N GLY A 21 2.90 -1.17 -11.09
CA GLY A 21 4.10 -0.34 -11.01
C GLY A 21 5.39 -1.16 -11.13
N THR A 22 5.42 -2.37 -10.56
CA THR A 22 6.57 -3.29 -10.69
C THR A 22 6.72 -3.78 -12.13
N ALA A 23 5.62 -4.17 -12.78
CA ALA A 23 5.63 -4.65 -14.16
C ALA A 23 6.12 -3.55 -15.13
N ILE A 24 5.61 -2.32 -15.02
CA ILE A 24 6.05 -1.20 -15.85
C ILE A 24 7.51 -0.84 -15.57
N THR A 25 7.91 -0.79 -14.29
CA THR A 25 9.29 -0.47 -13.93
C THR A 25 10.26 -1.53 -14.48
N TYR A 26 9.89 -2.82 -14.37
CA TYR A 26 10.66 -3.92 -14.94
C TYR A 26 10.76 -3.79 -16.46
N GLN A 27 9.67 -3.45 -17.14
CA GLN A 27 9.65 -3.22 -18.58
C GLN A 27 10.55 -2.03 -18.96
N GLY A 28 10.47 -0.90 -18.25
CA GLY A 28 11.32 0.26 -18.51
C GLY A 28 12.81 0.05 -18.19
N ILE A 29 13.15 -0.93 -17.35
CA ILE A 29 14.55 -1.36 -17.11
C ILE A 29 15.03 -2.30 -18.23
N THR A 30 14.18 -3.23 -18.66
CA THR A 30 14.54 -4.30 -19.61
C THR A 30 14.40 -3.89 -21.07
N THR A 31 13.63 -2.84 -21.36
CA THR A 31 13.46 -2.27 -22.72
C THR A 31 13.91 -0.81 -22.74
N ALA A 32 14.32 -0.30 -23.91
CA ALA A 32 14.83 1.07 -24.08
C ALA A 32 13.76 2.18 -23.92
N HIS A 33 12.57 1.84 -23.44
CA HIS A 33 11.46 2.76 -23.21
C HIS A 33 11.56 3.38 -21.81
N HIS A 34 12.49 4.34 -21.65
CA HIS A 34 12.70 5.06 -20.40
C HIS A 34 11.49 5.87 -19.92
N ALA A 35 10.51 6.15 -20.78
CA ALA A 35 9.24 6.77 -20.39
C ALA A 35 8.47 5.90 -19.38
N ASP A 36 8.60 4.57 -19.47
CA ASP A 36 7.92 3.63 -18.57
C ASP A 36 8.47 3.74 -17.15
N LEU A 37 9.75 4.08 -16.96
CA LEU A 37 10.32 4.34 -15.63
C LEU A 37 9.71 5.57 -14.97
N ILE A 38 9.43 6.63 -15.73
CA ILE A 38 8.86 7.88 -15.22
C ILE A 38 7.46 7.65 -14.64
N TYR A 39 6.68 6.73 -15.23
CA TYR A 39 5.34 6.40 -14.76
C TYR A 39 5.32 5.22 -13.77
N GLY A 40 6.14 4.21 -14.01
CA GLY A 40 6.21 2.99 -13.20
C GLY A 40 6.71 3.24 -11.78
N ILE A 41 7.76 4.07 -11.62
CA ILE A 41 8.36 4.35 -10.30
C ILE A 41 7.37 5.05 -9.36
N PRO A 42 6.67 6.13 -9.75
CA PRO A 42 5.66 6.76 -8.89
C PRO A 42 4.50 5.82 -8.53
N ILE A 43 4.02 5.02 -9.49
CA ILE A 43 2.93 4.06 -9.26
C ILE A 43 3.37 2.98 -8.26
N LEU A 44 4.59 2.47 -8.40
CA LEU A 44 5.20 1.51 -7.48
C LEU A 44 5.32 2.11 -6.07
N PHE A 45 5.88 3.32 -5.95
CA PHE A 45 6.05 3.98 -4.65
C PHE A 45 4.71 4.27 -3.98
N LEU A 46 3.67 4.60 -4.75
CA LEU A 46 2.32 4.75 -4.22
C LEU A 46 1.83 3.43 -3.59
N GLY A 47 1.99 2.30 -4.28
CA GLY A 47 1.62 0.98 -3.74
C GLY A 47 2.38 0.63 -2.46
N ILE A 48 3.69 0.88 -2.43
CA ILE A 48 4.54 0.66 -1.25
C ILE A 48 4.09 1.55 -0.09
N TRP A 49 3.86 2.84 -0.35
CA TRP A 49 3.45 3.82 0.66
C TRP A 49 2.10 3.48 1.28
N VAL A 50 1.10 3.14 0.46
CA VAL A 50 -0.24 2.74 0.95
C VAL A 50 -0.13 1.47 1.80
N THR A 51 0.61 0.47 1.33
CA THR A 51 0.82 -0.79 2.07
C THR A 51 1.49 -0.55 3.42
N GLY A 52 2.54 0.28 3.47
CA GLY A 52 3.25 0.64 4.70
C GLY A 52 2.35 1.34 5.72
N ASN A 53 1.49 2.26 5.26
CA ASN A 53 0.53 2.96 6.13
C ASN A 53 -0.53 2.01 6.69
N ILE A 54 -1.06 1.10 5.86
CA ILE A 54 -2.02 0.10 6.35
C ILE A 54 -1.37 -0.76 7.43
N TRP A 55 -0.14 -1.24 7.20
CA TRP A 55 0.58 -2.05 8.18
C TRP A 55 0.86 -1.29 9.49
N ALA A 56 1.26 -0.02 9.40
CA ALA A 56 1.46 0.83 10.57
C ALA A 56 0.16 1.00 11.37
N SER A 57 -0.96 1.29 10.68
CA SER A 57 -2.27 1.45 11.30
C SER A 57 -2.76 0.16 11.96
N ALA A 58 -2.57 -0.99 11.31
CA ALA A 58 -2.93 -2.31 11.85
C ALA A 58 -2.11 -2.63 13.11
N ARG A 59 -0.79 -2.37 13.10
CA ARG A 59 0.07 -2.53 14.29
C ARG A 59 -0.37 -1.64 15.45
N GLN A 60 -0.77 -0.40 15.19
CA GLN A 60 -1.27 0.51 16.21
C GLN A 60 -2.63 0.07 16.76
N ALA A 61 -3.53 -0.43 15.90
CA ALA A 61 -4.81 -0.98 16.32
C ALA A 61 -4.63 -2.22 17.21
N TRP A 62 -3.74 -3.14 16.83
CA TRP A 62 -3.42 -4.31 17.63
C TRP A 62 -2.83 -3.95 18.99
N ARG A 63 -1.88 -3.00 19.03
CA ARG A 63 -1.32 -2.49 20.30
C ARG A 63 -2.39 -1.90 21.21
N ARG A 64 -3.31 -1.11 20.67
CA ARG A 64 -4.44 -0.53 21.43
C ARG A 64 -5.37 -1.61 21.98
N GLN A 65 -5.73 -2.60 21.17
CA GLN A 65 -6.56 -3.73 21.61
C GLN A 65 -5.87 -4.57 22.69
N ARG A 66 -4.56 -4.79 22.58
CA ARG A 66 -3.78 -5.51 23.59
C ARG A 66 -3.70 -4.74 24.90
N ALA A 67 -3.45 -3.44 24.87
CA ALA A 67 -3.43 -2.59 26.06
C ALA A 67 -4.81 -2.56 26.75
N ALA A 68 -5.89 -2.42 25.99
CA ALA A 68 -7.26 -2.45 26.52
C ALA A 68 -7.62 -3.81 27.15
N ARG A 69 -7.10 -4.93 26.61
CA ARG A 69 -7.29 -6.27 27.20
C ARG A 69 -6.48 -6.51 28.46
N VAL A 70 -5.31 -5.88 28.60
CA VAL A 70 -4.44 -6.04 29.78
C VAL A 70 -4.87 -5.14 30.93
N GLY A 71 -5.33 -3.91 30.66
CA GLY A 71 -5.83 -2.98 31.69
C GLY A 71 -7.27 -3.24 32.17
N ALA A 72 -7.93 -4.27 31.64
CA ALA A 72 -9.27 -4.70 32.07
C ALA A 72 -9.22 -5.88 33.07
N LYS A 73 -8.04 -6.25 33.56
CA LYS A 73 -7.81 -7.14 34.71
C LYS A 73 -7.41 -6.32 35.92
#